data_AF-A0A828Y0L8-F1
#
_entry.id   AF-A0A828Y0L8-F1
#
_cell.length_a   1.000
_cell.length_b   1.000
_cell.length_c   1.000
_cell.angle_alpha   90.00
_cell.angle_beta   90.00
_cell.angle_gamma   90.00
#
_symmetry.space_group_name_H-M   'P 1'
#
loop_
_entity.id
_entity.type
_entity.pdbx_description
1 polymer ?
#
loop_
_entity_poly.entity_id
_entity_poly.type
_entity_poly.pdbx_seq_one_letter_code
_entity_poly.pdbx_strand_id
1 'polypeptide(L)'
;MKILGLSLGELSTAALMIDGHIVACVSEERFTRKKNDEVLPEKSIRYVLGAGGIAASDLDRIVIAGTELNVSTHIMRTYSSWKISDYIRSMDDYWYPKLYKKKDVDFYKVFKDKIDLNQAPGPEKWEKLLKNIKGYYSSKDWPHYKAFLHDYFYSILGRTDIPIVHLDHHTCHAAYAYWGSICRGEDVLTLTADAYGDGLSSTISVIKKDGGLKRVHELGSNEFTLARLYRYVTLILGMKPNEHEYKVMGLAPYAKEEILKKPYEIFSSTMQVSGLSMVYKNKPKDYYYWFRERLNGSRFDGIAGGLQKYTEEIVLKYISNALKSKKKTKLAYSGGVSMNIKTNMLLHEESVLKELYVPGSGGDESLAIGACYAYMDQEIGSRELTPLANLYLGPDMDVKEEATVVSEARKQFFVKEYNPTLAAQMLSKGFAFGRAVGRGEFGARSLGNRAILADPRNFDTIGVINEKIKNRDFWMPFAPSVLREDLNEYTVNPKNIDSPFMSIGFRTTAKGKEALRAATHPSDATVRPNTVTEKSNREYYILINEFKKITGVGGLLNTSFNLHGEPIVNGSKDAYRVFLKSGLDAIMLPNWIISKKEF
;
A
#
# COMPACT_ATOMS: atom_id res chain seq x y z
N MET A 1 11.47 -25.34 4.76
CA MET A 1 11.58 -24.44 5.92
C MET A 1 10.31 -23.61 6.10
N LYS A 2 9.86 -23.43 7.35
CA LYS A 2 8.67 -22.67 7.76
C LYS A 2 9.09 -21.38 8.47
N ILE A 3 8.77 -20.21 7.90
CA ILE A 3 9.22 -18.90 8.38
C ILE A 3 8.02 -18.01 8.70
N LEU A 4 8.01 -17.44 9.91
CA LEU A 4 7.12 -16.33 10.27
C LEU A 4 7.82 -14.99 10.01
N GLY A 5 7.41 -14.28 8.97
CA GLY A 5 7.90 -12.93 8.66
C GLY A 5 7.04 -11.85 9.31
N LEU A 6 7.69 -10.83 9.87
CA LEU A 6 7.03 -9.75 10.62
C LEU A 6 7.49 -8.37 10.14
N SER A 7 6.53 -7.47 9.97
CA SER A 7 6.75 -6.03 9.82
C SER A 7 6.08 -5.30 10.98
N LEU A 8 6.78 -4.36 11.60
CA LEU A 8 6.37 -3.66 12.82
C LEU A 8 6.48 -2.16 12.62
N GLY A 9 5.46 -1.43 13.08
CA GLY A 9 5.38 0.03 12.95
C GLY A 9 4.17 0.41 12.12
N GLU A 10 4.38 1.11 11.00
CA GLU A 10 3.30 1.46 10.07
C GLU A 10 2.65 0.18 9.54
N LEU A 11 1.36 0.00 9.87
CA LEU A 11 0.56 -1.14 9.42
C LEU A 11 1.20 -2.50 9.76
N SER A 12 1.33 -2.78 11.06
CA SER A 12 1.98 -4.01 11.55
C SER A 12 1.36 -5.27 10.93
N THR A 13 2.20 -6.17 10.43
CA THR A 13 1.81 -7.24 9.49
C THR A 13 2.57 -8.52 9.77
N ALA A 14 1.91 -9.67 9.57
CA ALA A 14 2.54 -11.00 9.63
C ALA A 14 2.36 -11.75 8.31
N ALA A 15 3.39 -12.48 7.90
CA ALA A 15 3.38 -13.39 6.76
C ALA A 15 3.92 -14.76 7.16
N LEU A 16 3.36 -15.83 6.58
CA LEU A 16 3.88 -17.19 6.72
C LEU A 16 4.41 -17.70 5.39
N MET A 17 5.64 -18.19 5.41
CA MET A 17 6.24 -18.95 4.33
C MET A 17 6.38 -20.43 4.72
N ILE A 18 6.07 -21.33 3.80
CA ILE A 18 6.36 -22.77 3.91
C ILE A 18 7.08 -23.18 2.63
N ASP A 19 8.30 -23.71 2.77
CA ASP A 19 9.11 -24.29 1.70
C ASP A 19 9.24 -23.37 0.47
N GLY A 20 9.54 -22.09 0.70
CA GLY A 20 9.71 -21.09 -0.36
C GLY A 20 8.41 -20.51 -0.96
N HIS A 21 7.24 -20.87 -0.41
CA HIS A 21 5.93 -20.37 -0.80
C HIS A 21 5.30 -19.50 0.29
N ILE A 22 4.84 -18.29 -0.06
CA ILE A 22 4.04 -17.46 0.84
C ILE A 22 2.62 -18.01 0.91
N VAL A 23 2.22 -18.51 2.08
CA VAL A 23 0.92 -19.17 2.29
C VAL A 23 -0.16 -18.17 2.70
N ALA A 24 0.20 -17.23 3.55
CA ALA A 24 -0.70 -16.20 4.06
C ALA A 24 0.07 -14.93 4.45
N CYS A 25 -0.59 -13.79 4.32
CA CYS A 25 -0.08 -12.49 4.76
C CYS A 25 -1.27 -11.57 5.05
N VAL A 26 -1.26 -10.92 6.20
CA VAL A 26 -2.35 -10.02 6.60
C VAL A 26 -1.85 -8.98 7.61
N SER A 27 -2.36 -7.76 7.45
CA SER A 27 -2.09 -6.65 8.37
C SER A 27 -3.10 -6.62 9.52
N GLU A 28 -2.62 -6.22 10.70
CA GLU A 28 -3.37 -6.27 11.95
C GLU A 28 -4.65 -5.41 11.92
N GLU A 29 -4.66 -4.32 11.13
CA GLU A 29 -5.83 -3.46 10.94
C GLU A 29 -7.08 -4.22 10.44
N ARG A 30 -6.88 -5.32 9.70
CA ARG A 30 -8.00 -6.14 9.18
C ARG A 30 -8.78 -6.78 10.32
N PHE A 31 -8.14 -7.00 11.47
CA PHE A 31 -8.75 -7.58 12.67
C PHE A 31 -9.07 -6.55 13.76
N THR A 32 -8.25 -5.51 13.94
CA THR A 32 -8.54 -4.46 14.93
C THR A 32 -9.61 -3.50 14.45
N ARG A 33 -9.82 -3.45 13.13
CA ARG A 33 -10.72 -2.52 12.45
C ARG A 33 -10.33 -1.05 12.64
N LYS A 34 -9.07 -0.79 13.03
CA LYS A 34 -8.46 0.55 13.11
C LYS A 34 -7.49 0.71 11.95
N LYS A 35 -7.70 1.72 11.11
CA LYS A 35 -6.87 1.94 9.92
C LYS A 35 -5.43 2.28 10.29
N ASN A 36 -4.48 1.72 9.55
CA ASN A 36 -3.04 1.89 9.74
C ASN A 36 -2.55 1.47 11.13
N ASP A 37 -3.19 0.46 11.75
CA ASP A 37 -2.89 0.11 13.14
C ASP A 37 -1.44 -0.32 13.34
N GLU A 38 -0.81 0.27 14.37
CA GLU A 38 0.58 0.02 14.72
C GLU A 38 0.72 -0.93 15.91
N VAL A 39 -0.37 -1.51 16.43
CA VAL A 39 -0.28 -2.50 17.51
C VAL A 39 0.47 -3.75 17.04
N LEU A 40 1.17 -4.42 17.95
CA LEU A 40 1.94 -5.61 17.59
C LEU A 40 1.01 -6.71 17.03
N PRO A 41 1.41 -7.43 15.95
CA PRO A 41 0.48 -8.13 15.07
C PRO A 41 0.04 -9.52 15.59
N GLU A 42 -0.49 -9.59 16.81
CA GLU A 42 -0.85 -10.86 17.45
C GLU A 42 -1.95 -11.62 16.68
N LYS A 43 -3.01 -10.93 16.24
CA LYS A 43 -4.12 -11.59 15.53
C LYS A 43 -3.67 -12.05 14.14
N SER A 44 -2.81 -11.27 13.50
CA SER A 44 -2.20 -11.63 12.21
C SER A 44 -1.31 -12.85 12.34
N ILE A 45 -0.48 -12.94 13.39
CA ILE A 45 0.36 -14.12 13.66
C ILE A 45 -0.52 -15.36 13.85
N ARG A 46 -1.54 -15.29 14.72
CA ARG A 46 -2.47 -16.40 14.95
C ARG A 46 -3.15 -16.83 13.65
N TYR A 47 -3.58 -15.87 12.84
CA TYR A 47 -4.22 -16.14 11.55
C TYR A 47 -3.26 -16.84 10.57
N VAL A 48 -2.05 -16.33 10.35
CA VAL A 48 -1.16 -16.91 9.32
C VAL A 48 -0.72 -18.32 9.68
N LEU A 49 -0.50 -18.62 10.96
CA LEU A 49 -0.21 -19.99 11.42
C LEU A 49 -1.40 -20.92 11.20
N GLY A 50 -2.61 -20.49 11.56
CA GLY A 50 -3.83 -21.24 11.30
C GLY A 50 -4.09 -21.48 9.82
N ALA A 51 -3.88 -20.46 8.98
CA ALA A 51 -4.02 -20.56 7.52
C ALA A 51 -2.97 -21.49 6.89
N GLY A 52 -1.78 -21.63 7.50
CA GLY A 52 -0.77 -22.61 7.12
C GLY A 52 -1.01 -24.01 7.65
N GLY A 53 -1.98 -24.20 8.56
CA GLY A 53 -2.20 -25.48 9.22
C GLY A 53 -1.03 -25.95 10.08
N ILE A 54 -0.23 -25.01 10.62
CA ILE A 54 0.95 -25.33 11.43
C ILE A 54 0.80 -24.80 12.86
N ALA A 55 1.42 -25.50 13.81
CA ALA A 55 1.58 -25.02 15.18
C ALA A 55 2.82 -24.13 15.30
N ALA A 56 2.94 -23.38 16.40
CA ALA A 56 4.16 -22.61 16.67
C ALA A 56 5.41 -23.51 16.75
N SER A 57 5.27 -24.76 17.20
CA SER A 57 6.35 -25.76 17.27
C SER A 57 6.90 -26.19 15.91
N ASP A 58 6.16 -25.94 14.84
CA ASP A 58 6.59 -26.24 13.48
C ASP A 58 7.47 -25.14 12.88
N LEU A 59 7.52 -23.95 13.49
CA LEU A 59 8.28 -22.83 12.94
C LEU A 59 9.78 -23.09 13.07
N ASP A 60 10.49 -22.96 11.95
CA ASP A 60 11.94 -23.02 11.95
C ASP A 60 12.54 -21.67 12.35
N ARG A 61 11.90 -20.56 11.96
CA ARG A 61 12.42 -19.19 12.15
C ARG A 61 11.32 -18.14 12.28
N ILE A 62 11.64 -17.09 13.02
CA ILE A 62 10.91 -15.81 13.02
C ILE A 62 11.85 -14.75 12.44
N VAL A 63 11.39 -13.98 11.47
CA VAL A 63 12.21 -12.96 10.80
C VAL A 63 11.49 -11.61 10.89
N ILE A 64 12.09 -10.66 11.57
CA ILE A 64 11.58 -9.29 11.73
C ILE A 64 12.31 -8.39 10.74
N ALA A 65 11.56 -7.67 9.92
CA ALA A 65 12.13 -6.63 9.07
C ALA A 65 12.50 -5.40 9.90
N GLY A 66 13.71 -4.89 9.71
CA GLY A 66 14.32 -3.80 10.47
C GLY A 66 15.41 -4.31 11.41
N THR A 67 16.62 -3.80 11.22
CA THR A 67 17.75 -3.99 12.14
C THR A 67 17.78 -2.97 13.26
N GLU A 68 17.04 -1.86 13.12
CA GLU A 68 16.81 -0.86 14.15
C GLU A 68 15.36 -0.33 14.06
N LEU A 69 14.49 -0.78 14.97
CA LEU A 69 13.10 -0.32 15.04
C LEU A 69 12.92 0.70 16.16
N ASN A 70 11.93 1.57 15.97
CA ASN A 70 11.61 2.61 16.95
C ASN A 70 10.32 2.29 17.72
N VAL A 71 10.42 2.16 19.03
CA VAL A 71 9.27 1.97 19.95
C VAL A 71 8.21 3.06 19.83
N SER A 72 8.60 4.28 19.46
CA SER A 72 7.74 5.46 19.37
C SER A 72 6.55 5.24 18.44
N THR A 73 6.73 4.52 17.33
CA THR A 73 5.63 4.27 16.40
C THR A 73 4.49 3.50 17.07
N HIS A 74 4.83 2.52 17.91
CA HIS A 74 3.86 1.68 18.62
C HIS A 74 3.19 2.40 19.79
N ILE A 75 3.95 3.11 20.63
CA ILE A 75 3.38 3.77 21.82
C ILE A 75 2.65 5.07 21.47
N MET A 76 3.05 5.76 20.40
CA MET A 76 2.44 7.04 20.00
C MET A 76 1.31 6.87 18.99
N ARG A 77 1.29 5.72 18.29
CA ARG A 77 0.30 5.37 17.26
C ARG A 77 0.09 6.50 16.24
N THR A 78 1.20 7.05 15.75
CA THR A 78 1.27 8.21 14.84
C THR A 78 0.46 8.03 13.56
N TYR A 79 0.38 6.82 13.03
CA TYR A 79 -0.30 6.53 11.76
C TYR A 79 -1.80 6.32 11.96
N SER A 80 -2.21 5.59 13.01
CA SER A 80 -3.61 5.25 13.25
C SER A 80 -4.40 6.29 14.06
N SER A 81 -3.76 6.98 15.01
CA SER A 81 -4.48 7.81 16.00
C SER A 81 -4.30 9.32 15.84
N TRP A 82 -3.23 9.78 15.21
CA TRP A 82 -2.96 11.21 15.10
C TRP A 82 -3.86 11.90 14.09
N LYS A 83 -4.31 13.09 14.45
CA LYS A 83 -5.02 14.04 13.58
C LYS A 83 -4.02 14.99 12.92
N ILE A 84 -4.46 15.71 11.89
CA ILE A 84 -3.66 16.78 11.25
C ILE A 84 -3.14 17.79 12.29
N SER A 85 -3.96 18.15 13.29
CA SER A 85 -3.56 19.05 14.38
C SER A 85 -2.39 18.51 15.21
N ASP A 86 -2.29 17.20 15.38
CA ASP A 86 -1.20 16.57 16.14
C ASP A 86 0.11 16.60 15.35
N TYR A 87 0.04 16.42 14.02
CA TYR A 87 1.19 16.61 13.14
C TYR A 87 1.68 18.07 13.14
N ILE A 88 0.77 19.04 13.09
CA ILE A 88 1.11 20.46 13.20
C ILE A 88 1.76 20.75 14.56
N ARG A 89 1.17 20.24 15.65
CA ARG A 89 1.74 20.33 17.01
C ARG A 89 3.15 19.75 17.06
N SER A 90 3.43 18.64 16.37
CA SER A 90 4.79 18.07 16.31
C SER A 90 5.80 18.99 15.63
N MET A 91 5.34 19.78 14.65
CA MET A 91 6.17 20.80 14.02
C MET A 91 6.38 21.99 14.95
N ASP A 92 5.31 22.53 15.54
CA ASP A 92 5.35 23.76 16.34
C ASP A 92 5.99 23.59 17.72
N ASP A 93 5.68 22.48 18.42
CA ASP A 93 6.06 22.30 19.82
C ASP A 93 7.34 21.49 20.00
N TYR A 94 7.75 20.71 18.99
CA TYR A 94 8.96 19.90 19.05
C TYR A 94 9.99 20.28 17.98
N TRP A 95 9.68 20.12 16.70
CA TRP A 95 10.67 20.30 15.64
C TRP A 95 11.12 21.76 15.50
N TYR A 96 10.23 22.74 15.60
CA TYR A 96 10.60 24.15 15.49
C TYR A 96 11.51 24.61 16.65
N PRO A 97 11.18 24.37 17.94
CA PRO A 97 12.10 24.65 19.04
C PRO A 97 13.45 23.94 18.90
N LYS A 98 13.45 22.67 18.49
CA LYS A 98 14.67 21.88 18.34
C LYS A 98 15.55 22.36 17.19
N LEU A 99 14.98 22.54 16.01
CA LEU A 99 15.73 22.89 14.80
C LEU A 99 16.04 24.38 14.74
N TYR A 100 15.08 25.27 15.04
CA TYR A 100 15.23 26.72 14.88
C TYR A 100 15.72 27.42 16.14
N LYS A 101 15.20 27.05 17.31
CA LYS A 101 15.59 27.69 18.59
C LYS A 101 16.73 26.97 19.29
N LYS A 102 17.19 25.81 18.77
CA LYS A 102 18.22 24.95 19.37
C LYS A 102 17.90 24.59 20.83
N LYS A 103 16.63 24.46 21.17
CA LYS A 103 16.18 24.06 22.50
C LYS A 103 16.15 22.54 22.59
N ASP A 104 16.61 22.01 23.72
CA ASP A 104 16.35 20.62 24.04
C ASP A 104 14.90 20.47 24.49
N VAL A 105 14.14 19.66 23.76
CA VAL A 105 12.71 19.44 24.00
C VAL A 105 12.47 17.94 24.03
N ASP A 106 11.86 17.48 25.11
CA ASP A 106 11.46 16.08 25.28
C ASP A 106 10.15 15.83 24.53
N PHE A 107 10.22 14.99 23.49
CA PHE A 107 9.06 14.64 22.66
C PHE A 107 7.96 13.94 23.47
N TYR A 108 8.30 12.99 24.33
CA TYR A 108 7.30 12.23 25.10
C TYR A 108 6.64 13.10 26.16
N LYS A 109 7.34 14.09 26.71
CA LYS A 109 6.73 15.09 27.57
C LYS A 109 5.75 15.98 26.81
N VAL A 110 6.13 16.42 25.60
CA VAL A 110 5.24 17.23 24.75
C VAL A 110 4.00 16.43 24.37
N PHE A 111 4.13 15.15 24.03
CA PHE A 111 3.02 14.31 23.54
C PHE A 111 2.53 13.26 24.54
N LYS A 112 2.60 13.55 25.84
CA LYS A 112 2.16 12.61 26.90
C LYS A 112 0.72 12.12 26.71
N ASP A 113 -0.14 12.97 26.13
CA ASP A 113 -1.55 12.68 25.84
C ASP A 113 -1.77 11.72 24.66
N LYS A 114 -0.71 11.40 23.92
CA LYS A 114 -0.73 10.49 22.77
C LYS A 114 -0.09 9.13 23.05
N ILE A 115 0.43 8.92 24.25
CA ILE A 115 1.02 7.64 24.65
C ILE A 115 -0.13 6.66 24.98
N ASP A 116 -0.23 5.57 24.22
CA ASP A 116 -1.22 4.49 24.40
C ASP A 116 -0.54 3.23 24.93
N LEU A 117 -0.60 3.01 26.24
CA LEU A 117 -0.06 1.83 26.92
C LEU A 117 -1.11 0.73 27.11
N ASN A 118 -2.38 1.00 26.83
CA ASN A 118 -3.45 0.03 27.04
C ASN A 118 -3.55 -0.99 25.89
N GLN A 119 -2.89 -0.70 24.78
CA GLN A 119 -2.77 -1.61 23.65
C GLN A 119 -1.85 -2.81 23.96
N ALA A 120 -2.03 -3.92 23.24
CA ALA A 120 -1.24 -5.14 23.44
C ALA A 120 0.27 -4.86 23.42
N PRO A 121 1.08 -5.45 24.32
CA PRO A 121 0.76 -6.42 25.37
C PRO A 121 0.04 -5.90 26.63
N GLY A 122 -0.24 -4.61 26.75
CA GLY A 122 -0.87 -4.00 27.91
C GLY A 122 0.08 -3.15 28.76
N PRO A 123 -0.48 -2.42 29.73
CA PRO A 123 0.19 -1.28 30.36
C PRO A 123 1.45 -1.67 31.13
N GLU A 124 1.40 -2.75 31.90
CA GLU A 124 2.54 -3.19 32.73
C GLU A 124 3.80 -3.45 31.90
N LYS A 125 3.65 -4.13 30.76
CA LYS A 125 4.78 -4.48 29.89
C LYS A 125 5.34 -3.23 29.20
N TRP A 126 4.46 -2.33 28.72
CA TRP A 126 4.90 -1.09 28.10
C TRP A 126 5.59 -0.15 29.10
N GLU A 127 5.03 0.04 30.30
CA GLU A 127 5.63 0.84 31.36
C GLU A 127 7.03 0.34 31.75
N LYS A 128 7.20 -0.98 31.84
CA LYS A 128 8.51 -1.59 32.10
C LYS A 128 9.52 -1.27 31.00
N LEU A 129 9.12 -1.34 29.73
CA LEU A 129 9.99 -0.98 28.61
C LEU A 129 10.36 0.51 28.66
N LEU A 130 9.38 1.39 28.86
CA LEU A 130 9.55 2.84 28.82
C LEU A 130 10.56 3.38 29.84
N LYS A 131 10.77 2.70 30.98
CA LYS A 131 11.84 3.03 31.93
C LYS A 131 13.24 3.01 31.32
N ASN A 132 13.43 2.26 30.23
CA ASN A 132 14.71 2.11 29.52
C ASN A 132 14.77 2.91 28.21
N ILE A 133 13.69 3.61 27.84
CA ILE A 133 13.63 4.41 26.61
C ILE A 133 14.09 5.82 26.91
N LYS A 134 15.13 6.26 26.21
CA LYS A 134 15.86 7.51 26.49
C LYS A 134 15.48 8.65 25.56
N GLY A 135 14.87 8.39 24.41
CA GLY A 135 14.39 9.49 23.57
C GLY A 135 13.72 9.09 22.27
N TYR A 136 12.98 10.04 21.71
CA TYR A 136 12.32 9.89 20.42
C TYR A 136 13.32 9.66 19.29
N TYR A 137 13.24 8.49 18.63
CA TYR A 137 14.17 8.03 17.58
C TYR A 137 15.63 7.93 18.06
N SER A 138 15.88 7.23 19.18
CA SER A 138 17.24 6.94 19.65
C SER A 138 17.68 5.50 19.33
N SER A 139 18.80 5.34 18.63
CA SER A 139 19.42 4.02 18.41
C SER A 139 19.86 3.33 19.70
N LYS A 140 20.05 4.09 20.78
CA LYS A 140 20.39 3.58 22.12
C LYS A 140 19.24 2.79 22.75
N ASP A 141 18.01 3.01 22.30
CA ASP A 141 16.82 2.34 22.82
C ASP A 141 16.62 0.96 22.19
N TRP A 142 17.25 0.71 21.04
CA TRP A 142 17.05 -0.50 20.26
C TRP A 142 17.35 -1.80 21.01
N PRO A 143 18.48 -1.96 21.75
CA PRO A 143 18.74 -3.22 22.45
C PRO A 143 17.64 -3.59 23.46
N HIS A 144 17.07 -2.59 24.14
CA HIS A 144 15.97 -2.79 25.08
C HIS A 144 14.67 -3.14 24.35
N TYR A 145 14.37 -2.43 23.26
CA TYR A 145 13.17 -2.69 22.48
C TYR A 145 13.21 -4.05 21.77
N LYS A 146 14.38 -4.44 21.22
CA LYS A 146 14.61 -5.75 20.62
C LYS A 146 14.36 -6.88 21.62
N ALA A 147 14.94 -6.79 22.83
CA ALA A 147 14.73 -7.78 23.88
C ALA A 147 13.24 -7.89 24.27
N PHE A 148 12.54 -6.76 24.37
CA PHE A 148 11.10 -6.72 24.62
C PHE A 148 10.29 -7.40 23.50
N LEU A 149 10.60 -7.13 22.23
CA LEU A 149 9.93 -7.77 21.10
C LEU A 149 10.11 -9.29 21.12
N HIS A 150 11.33 -9.75 21.42
CA HIS A 150 11.64 -11.18 21.49
C HIS A 150 10.82 -11.86 22.60
N ASP A 151 10.82 -11.29 23.80
CA ASP A 151 10.00 -11.78 24.93
C ASP A 151 8.50 -11.80 24.57
N TYR A 152 8.01 -10.75 23.93
CA TYR A 152 6.61 -10.67 23.53
C TYR A 152 6.22 -11.75 22.52
N PHE A 153 7.01 -11.95 21.45
CA PHE A 153 6.68 -12.97 20.45
C PHE A 153 6.82 -14.39 21.00
N TYR A 154 7.82 -14.65 21.85
CA TYR A 154 7.91 -15.92 22.57
C TYR A 154 6.71 -16.17 23.46
N SER A 155 6.23 -15.14 24.17
CA SER A 155 5.03 -15.23 25.01
C SER A 155 3.76 -15.54 24.20
N ILE A 156 3.58 -14.97 23.01
CA ILE A 156 2.43 -15.27 22.14
C ILE A 156 2.49 -16.70 21.61
N LEU A 157 3.69 -17.13 21.20
CA LEU A 157 3.90 -18.44 20.60
C LEU A 157 3.99 -19.56 21.65
N GLY A 158 4.14 -19.22 22.93
CA GLY A 158 4.33 -20.18 24.02
C GLY A 158 5.64 -20.96 23.93
N ARG A 159 6.66 -20.40 23.26
CA ARG A 159 7.94 -21.05 22.97
C ARG A 159 9.08 -20.05 22.94
N THR A 160 10.27 -20.45 23.36
CA THR A 160 11.48 -19.61 23.40
C THR A 160 12.63 -20.15 22.56
N ASP A 161 12.44 -21.31 21.93
CA ASP A 161 13.48 -22.05 21.20
C ASP A 161 13.49 -21.78 19.69
N ILE A 162 12.53 -20.99 19.18
CA ILE A 162 12.44 -20.60 17.77
C ILE A 162 13.37 -19.40 17.53
N PRO A 163 14.43 -19.48 16.70
CA PRO A 163 15.34 -18.36 16.53
C PRO A 163 14.67 -17.15 15.86
N ILE A 164 14.83 -15.97 16.48
CA ILE A 164 14.40 -14.68 15.93
C ILE A 164 15.58 -13.96 15.28
N VAL A 165 15.44 -13.63 13.99
CA VAL A 165 16.44 -12.90 13.20
C VAL A 165 15.87 -11.54 12.78
N HIS A 166 16.73 -10.54 12.67
CA HIS A 166 16.40 -9.22 12.13
C HIS A 166 17.12 -9.02 10.80
N LEU A 167 16.40 -8.57 9.77
CA LEU A 167 16.96 -8.29 8.46
C LEU A 167 16.76 -6.83 8.08
N ASP A 168 17.67 -6.31 7.27
CA ASP A 168 17.62 -4.92 6.81
C ASP A 168 16.34 -4.64 6.00
N HIS A 169 15.74 -3.48 6.28
CA HIS A 169 14.47 -2.95 5.76
C HIS A 169 14.45 -2.89 4.23
N HIS A 170 15.46 -2.28 3.64
CA HIS A 170 15.53 -2.12 2.19
C HIS A 170 15.85 -3.44 1.47
N THR A 171 16.52 -4.37 2.14
CA THR A 171 16.75 -5.74 1.69
C THR A 171 15.44 -6.50 1.64
N CYS A 172 14.58 -6.35 2.66
CA CYS A 172 13.24 -6.92 2.67
C CYS A 172 12.37 -6.32 1.55
N HIS A 173 12.38 -4.99 1.36
CA HIS A 173 11.69 -4.34 0.23
C HIS A 173 12.18 -4.89 -1.13
N ALA A 174 13.49 -5.04 -1.30
CA ALA A 174 14.08 -5.53 -2.54
C ALA A 174 13.75 -7.01 -2.78
N ALA A 175 13.82 -7.84 -1.74
CA ALA A 175 13.46 -9.24 -1.80
C ALA A 175 11.98 -9.43 -2.15
N TYR A 176 11.08 -8.66 -1.54
CA TYR A 176 9.67 -8.67 -1.90
C TYR A 176 9.44 -8.30 -3.37
N ALA A 177 10.06 -7.20 -3.83
CA ALA A 177 9.94 -6.74 -5.20
C ALA A 177 10.41 -7.79 -6.21
N TYR A 178 11.59 -8.38 -5.98
CA TYR A 178 12.20 -9.32 -6.92
C TYR A 178 11.60 -10.72 -6.81
N TRP A 179 11.63 -11.33 -5.62
CA TRP A 179 11.22 -12.73 -5.45
C TRP A 179 9.72 -12.91 -5.59
N GLY A 180 8.93 -11.90 -5.20
CA GLY A 180 7.49 -11.86 -5.41
C GLY A 180 7.06 -11.59 -6.86
N SER A 181 7.96 -11.12 -7.71
CA SER A 181 7.68 -10.78 -9.11
C SER A 181 7.62 -12.01 -10.03
N ILE A 182 6.75 -11.94 -11.04
CA ILE A 182 6.80 -12.87 -12.19
C ILE A 182 7.91 -12.50 -13.19
N CYS A 183 8.34 -11.24 -13.21
CA CYS A 183 9.49 -10.73 -13.94
C CYS A 183 10.74 -10.96 -13.09
N ARG A 184 11.36 -12.15 -13.26
CA ARG A 184 12.56 -12.64 -12.55
C ARG A 184 13.66 -13.07 -13.53
N GLY A 185 14.86 -13.26 -13.00
CA GLY A 185 16.08 -13.60 -13.73
C GLY A 185 17.27 -12.70 -13.38
N GLU A 186 18.45 -13.00 -13.95
CA GLU A 186 19.71 -12.27 -13.69
C GLU A 186 19.76 -10.85 -14.28
N ASP A 187 18.79 -10.49 -15.13
CA ASP A 187 18.75 -9.20 -15.82
C ASP A 187 17.76 -8.17 -15.23
N VAL A 188 17.26 -8.42 -14.02
CA VAL A 188 16.35 -7.50 -13.33
C VAL A 188 17.14 -6.60 -12.38
N LEU A 189 17.02 -5.30 -12.60
CA LEU A 189 17.42 -4.30 -11.62
C LEU A 189 16.34 -4.24 -10.55
N THR A 190 16.71 -4.28 -9.28
CA THR A 190 15.78 -4.06 -8.18
C THR A 190 16.07 -2.72 -7.54
N LEU A 191 15.06 -1.86 -7.41
CA LEU A 191 15.20 -0.55 -6.78
C LEU A 191 14.17 -0.42 -5.66
N THR A 192 14.59 0.15 -4.53
CA THR A 192 13.69 0.50 -3.43
C THR A 192 13.80 1.98 -3.11
N ALA A 193 12.69 2.64 -2.82
CA ALA A 193 12.64 4.07 -2.53
C ALA A 193 11.58 4.39 -1.46
N ASP A 194 12.02 4.97 -0.35
CA ASP A 194 11.21 5.14 0.86
C ASP A 194 11.55 6.43 1.62
N ALA A 195 10.88 6.70 2.74
CA ALA A 195 11.20 7.81 3.64
C ALA A 195 12.40 7.53 4.54
N TYR A 196 12.45 6.32 5.11
CA TYR A 196 13.49 5.87 6.03
C TYR A 196 13.37 4.36 6.27
N GLY A 197 14.48 3.64 6.29
CA GLY A 197 14.59 2.28 6.83
C GLY A 197 16.05 1.94 7.11
N ASP A 198 16.38 1.55 8.34
CA ASP A 198 17.76 1.23 8.76
C ASP A 198 18.82 2.27 8.34
N GLY A 199 18.47 3.56 8.42
CA GLY A 199 19.34 4.68 8.05
C GLY A 199 19.33 5.06 6.56
N LEU A 200 18.69 4.27 5.70
CA LEU A 200 18.63 4.46 4.24
C LEU A 200 17.28 5.00 3.79
N SER A 201 17.20 5.47 2.55
CA SER A 201 15.93 5.80 1.87
C SER A 201 15.86 5.29 0.44
N SER A 202 16.96 4.81 -0.14
CA SER A 202 16.93 4.16 -1.43
C SER A 202 18.06 3.16 -1.57
N THR A 203 17.79 2.03 -2.24
CA THR A 203 18.82 1.05 -2.59
C THR A 203 18.62 0.52 -4.01
N ILE A 204 19.72 0.12 -4.63
CA ILE A 204 19.72 -0.59 -5.91
C ILE A 204 20.43 -1.92 -5.69
N SER A 205 19.76 -2.99 -6.10
CA SER A 205 20.25 -4.35 -6.00
C SER A 205 20.19 -5.06 -7.35
N VAL A 206 21.09 -6.03 -7.52
CA VAL A 206 21.12 -6.97 -8.65
C VAL A 206 21.20 -8.38 -8.12
N ILE A 207 20.68 -9.34 -8.87
CA ILE A 207 20.76 -10.76 -8.50
C ILE A 207 21.83 -11.49 -9.29
N LYS A 208 22.39 -12.57 -8.72
CA LYS A 208 23.27 -13.51 -9.42
C LYS A 208 22.49 -14.73 -9.93
N LYS A 209 23.16 -15.57 -10.71
CA LYS A 209 22.62 -16.79 -11.33
C LYS A 209 22.02 -17.79 -10.35
N ASP A 210 22.56 -17.87 -9.15
CA ASP A 210 22.24 -18.83 -8.11
C ASP A 210 21.42 -18.23 -6.95
N GLY A 211 20.98 -16.98 -7.09
CA GLY A 211 20.34 -16.21 -6.01
C GLY A 211 21.25 -15.11 -5.47
N GLY A 212 21.02 -14.72 -4.22
CA GLY A 212 21.86 -13.76 -3.52
C GLY A 212 21.68 -12.34 -4.05
N LEU A 213 20.48 -11.78 -3.85
CA LEU A 213 20.18 -10.38 -4.14
C LEU A 213 21.24 -9.49 -3.47
N LYS A 214 22.07 -8.84 -4.29
CA LYS A 214 23.22 -8.06 -3.86
C LYS A 214 22.96 -6.58 -4.07
N ARG A 215 22.99 -5.81 -2.98
CA ARG A 215 23.01 -4.36 -3.02
C ARG A 215 24.28 -3.85 -3.70
N VAL A 216 24.13 -2.94 -4.65
CA VAL A 216 25.23 -2.35 -5.44
C VAL A 216 25.26 -0.82 -5.40
N HIS A 217 24.25 -0.21 -4.77
CA HIS A 217 24.19 1.23 -4.51
C HIS A 217 23.18 1.48 -3.39
N GLU A 218 23.41 2.52 -2.60
CA GLU A 218 22.49 2.99 -1.56
C GLU A 218 22.55 4.51 -1.41
N LEU A 219 21.48 5.07 -0.87
CA LEU A 219 21.38 6.46 -0.48
C LEU A 219 20.86 6.50 0.95
N GLY A 220 21.56 7.25 1.80
CA GLY A 220 21.17 7.53 3.16
C GLY A 220 19.86 8.32 3.21
N SER A 221 19.13 8.16 4.31
CA SER A 221 17.84 8.80 4.51
C SER A 221 17.87 10.32 4.30
N ASN A 222 18.98 10.98 4.66
CA ASN A 222 19.22 12.42 4.49
C ASN A 222 19.77 12.85 3.12
N GLU A 223 19.94 11.91 2.20
CA GLU A 223 20.36 12.14 0.81
C GLU A 223 19.16 12.09 -0.14
N PHE A 224 18.36 11.02 -0.11
CA PHE A 224 17.14 10.95 -0.93
C PHE A 224 15.89 11.17 -0.07
N THR A 225 15.26 12.34 -0.22
CA THR A 225 14.27 12.86 0.74
C THR A 225 12.87 12.99 0.17
N LEU A 226 12.63 12.44 -1.02
CA LEU A 226 11.41 12.67 -1.80
C LEU A 226 10.14 12.23 -1.06
N ALA A 227 10.15 11.06 -0.42
CA ALA A 227 9.00 10.61 0.38
C ALA A 227 8.70 11.56 1.55
N ARG A 228 9.74 12.08 2.23
CA ARG A 228 9.58 13.07 3.30
C ARG A 228 9.02 14.39 2.77
N LEU A 229 9.48 14.85 1.61
CA LEU A 229 8.91 16.02 0.93
C LEU A 229 7.41 15.82 0.67
N TYR A 230 7.04 14.68 0.06
CA TYR A 230 5.64 14.36 -0.26
C TYR A 230 4.76 14.36 1.00
N ARG A 231 5.25 13.75 2.08
CA ARG A 231 4.59 13.72 3.40
C ARG A 231 4.31 15.11 3.97
N TYR A 232 5.31 16.00 3.96
CA TYR A 232 5.13 17.33 4.54
C TYR A 232 4.36 18.28 3.64
N VAL A 233 4.43 18.14 2.31
CA VAL A 233 3.53 18.88 1.41
C VAL A 233 2.07 18.43 1.60
N THR A 234 1.84 17.15 1.84
CA THR A 234 0.52 16.63 2.24
C THR A 234 0.01 17.36 3.50
N LEU A 235 0.87 17.56 4.51
CA LEU A 235 0.53 18.35 5.69
C LEU A 235 0.26 19.84 5.38
N ILE A 236 1.08 20.45 4.53
CA ILE A 236 0.93 21.86 4.10
C ILE A 236 -0.41 22.09 3.41
N LEU A 237 -0.89 21.11 2.65
CA LEU A 237 -2.21 21.12 2.01
C LEU A 237 -3.38 20.81 2.96
N GLY A 238 -3.12 20.67 4.26
CA GLY A 238 -4.14 20.37 5.27
C GLY A 238 -4.65 18.93 5.21
N MET A 239 -3.85 18.00 4.70
CA MET A 239 -4.18 16.58 4.63
C MET A 239 -3.34 15.76 5.61
N LYS A 240 -3.81 14.56 5.97
CA LYS A 240 -3.16 13.67 6.93
C LYS A 240 -1.91 13.02 6.30
N PRO A 241 -0.70 13.25 6.87
CA PRO A 241 0.52 12.61 6.37
C PRO A 241 0.55 11.10 6.63
N ASN A 242 1.29 10.37 5.82
CA ASN A 242 1.36 8.90 5.76
C ASN A 242 -0.01 8.24 5.54
N GLU A 243 -0.92 8.94 4.87
CA GLU A 243 -2.24 8.43 4.54
C GLU A 243 -2.80 9.11 3.30
N HIS A 244 -2.67 10.44 3.17
CA HIS A 244 -3.33 11.20 2.10
C HIS A 244 -2.42 11.60 0.94
N GLU A 245 -1.20 11.08 0.85
CA GLU A 245 -0.27 11.35 -0.25
C GLU A 245 -0.91 11.02 -1.62
N TYR A 246 -1.69 9.94 -1.70
CA TYR A 246 -2.41 9.60 -2.93
C TYR A 246 -3.48 10.64 -3.32
N LYS A 247 -3.98 11.45 -2.37
CA LYS A 247 -4.93 12.53 -2.66
C LYS A 247 -4.22 13.71 -3.33
N VAL A 248 -2.98 13.97 -2.92
CA VAL A 248 -2.12 14.97 -3.58
C VAL A 248 -1.78 14.50 -5.00
N MET A 249 -1.42 13.23 -5.17
CA MET A 249 -1.22 12.63 -6.50
C MET A 249 -2.48 12.70 -7.39
N GLY A 250 -3.67 12.45 -6.82
CA GLY A 250 -4.94 12.55 -7.54
C GLY A 250 -5.39 13.99 -7.82
N LEU A 251 -4.93 14.96 -7.05
CA LEU A 251 -5.20 16.38 -7.30
C LEU A 251 -4.28 16.97 -8.38
N ALA A 252 -3.05 16.47 -8.48
CA ALA A 252 -2.02 17.02 -9.36
C ALA A 252 -2.47 17.25 -10.83
N PRO A 253 -3.23 16.37 -11.49
CA PRO A 253 -3.61 16.57 -12.88
C PRO A 253 -4.62 17.70 -13.13
N TYR A 254 -5.20 18.30 -12.09
CA TYR A 254 -6.08 19.47 -12.23
C TYR A 254 -5.29 20.79 -12.38
N ALA A 255 -4.00 20.77 -12.08
CA ALA A 255 -3.16 21.95 -12.17
C ALA A 255 -2.83 22.27 -13.63
N LYS A 256 -3.13 23.49 -14.08
CA LYS A 256 -2.64 24.02 -15.36
C LYS A 256 -1.15 24.37 -15.26
N GLU A 257 -0.44 24.35 -16.39
CA GLU A 257 1.00 24.61 -16.46
C GLU A 257 1.37 25.97 -15.82
N GLU A 258 0.59 27.02 -16.08
CA GLU A 258 0.81 28.36 -15.51
C GLU A 258 0.74 28.37 -13.96
N ILE A 259 -0.12 27.52 -13.39
CA ILE A 259 -0.44 27.49 -11.96
C ILE A 259 0.59 26.65 -11.19
N LEU A 260 1.05 25.55 -11.78
CA LEU A 260 2.06 24.69 -11.17
C LEU A 260 3.49 25.22 -11.31
N LYS A 261 3.74 26.17 -12.23
CA LYS A 261 5.08 26.69 -12.53
C LYS A 261 5.83 27.17 -11.28
N LYS A 262 5.25 28.09 -10.50
CA LYS A 262 5.88 28.62 -9.27
C LYS A 262 6.17 27.50 -8.25
N PRO A 263 5.20 26.65 -7.84
CA PRO A 263 5.49 25.50 -6.98
C PRO A 263 6.59 24.58 -7.51
N TYR A 264 6.55 24.24 -8.80
CA TYR A 264 7.57 23.41 -9.44
C TYR A 264 8.97 24.02 -9.34
N GLU A 265 9.13 25.31 -9.61
CA GLU A 265 10.40 26.04 -9.48
C GLU A 265 10.93 25.99 -8.03
N ILE A 266 10.05 26.09 -7.04
CA ILE A 266 10.41 25.96 -5.62
C ILE A 266 10.94 24.55 -5.32
N PHE A 267 10.24 23.49 -5.75
CA PHE A 267 10.68 22.12 -5.51
C PHE A 267 12.00 21.80 -6.25
N SER A 268 12.10 22.14 -7.53
CA SER A 268 13.27 21.89 -8.39
C SER A 268 14.53 22.68 -8.00
N SER A 269 14.37 23.73 -7.18
CA SER A 269 15.48 24.46 -6.56
C SER A 269 16.22 23.69 -5.45
N THR A 270 15.72 22.53 -5.04
CA THR A 270 16.26 21.76 -3.91
C THR A 270 17.18 20.62 -4.34
N MET A 271 16.70 19.38 -4.33
CA MET A 271 17.45 18.16 -4.66
C MET A 271 17.43 17.91 -6.18
N GLN A 272 18.56 17.47 -6.73
CA GLN A 272 18.71 17.11 -8.13
C GLN A 272 19.47 15.80 -8.27
N VAL A 273 19.19 15.02 -9.32
CA VAL A 273 19.89 13.76 -9.59
C VAL A 273 21.17 14.03 -10.39
N SER A 274 22.30 13.52 -9.90
CA SER A 274 23.59 13.47 -10.59
C SER A 274 24.13 12.02 -10.58
N GLY A 275 24.05 11.34 -11.72
CA GLY A 275 24.32 9.89 -11.77
C GLY A 275 23.36 9.12 -10.85
N LEU A 276 23.91 8.38 -9.89
CA LEU A 276 23.14 7.68 -8.85
C LEU A 276 23.10 8.43 -7.51
N SER A 277 23.61 9.66 -7.47
CA SER A 277 23.68 10.48 -6.26
C SER A 277 22.68 11.64 -6.30
N MET A 278 22.35 12.16 -5.11
CA MET A 278 21.48 13.31 -4.92
C MET A 278 22.32 14.54 -4.55
N VAL A 279 22.20 15.62 -5.32
CA VAL A 279 22.89 16.89 -5.08
C VAL A 279 21.88 17.95 -4.68
N TYR A 280 22.12 18.65 -3.58
CA TYR A 280 21.24 19.72 -3.11
C TYR A 280 21.80 21.08 -3.51
N LYS A 281 21.04 21.85 -4.28
CA LYS A 281 21.31 23.27 -4.52
C LYS A 281 20.94 24.08 -3.28
N ASN A 282 19.72 23.89 -2.80
CA ASN A 282 19.23 24.47 -1.55
C ASN A 282 18.71 23.35 -0.66
N LYS A 283 19.45 23.00 0.40
CA LYS A 283 19.03 21.96 1.35
C LYS A 283 18.05 22.56 2.36
N PRO A 284 16.77 22.12 2.40
CA PRO A 284 15.82 22.61 3.40
C PRO A 284 16.28 22.22 4.81
N LYS A 285 16.08 23.12 5.78
CA LYS A 285 16.35 22.83 7.20
C LYS A 285 15.35 21.84 7.77
N ASP A 286 14.09 21.98 7.38
CA ASP A 286 13.01 21.02 7.49
C ASP A 286 12.09 21.18 6.27
N TYR A 287 11.17 20.25 6.07
CA TYR A 287 10.30 20.25 4.90
C TYR A 287 8.94 20.91 5.13
N TYR A 288 8.56 21.19 6.38
CA TYR A 288 7.28 21.82 6.67
C TYR A 288 7.39 23.35 6.61
N TYR A 289 8.20 23.99 7.47
CA TYR A 289 8.27 25.46 7.50
C TYR A 289 8.92 26.03 6.24
N TRP A 290 10.00 25.40 5.77
CA TRP A 290 10.74 25.89 4.60
C TRP A 290 9.86 25.97 3.35
N PHE A 291 9.07 24.92 3.09
CA PHE A 291 8.15 24.89 1.95
C PHE A 291 6.86 25.67 2.23
N ARG A 292 6.30 25.62 3.45
CA ARG A 292 5.09 26.39 3.79
C ARG A 292 5.29 27.89 3.53
N GLU A 293 6.44 28.43 3.91
CA GLU A 293 6.80 29.83 3.65
C GLU A 293 6.89 30.13 2.14
N ARG A 294 7.60 29.30 1.37
CA ARG A 294 7.86 29.55 -0.06
C ARG A 294 6.65 29.30 -0.96
N LEU A 295 5.82 28.33 -0.59
CA LEU A 295 4.58 28.01 -1.29
C LEU A 295 3.45 28.98 -0.93
N ASN A 296 3.66 29.93 -0.01
CA ASN A 296 2.66 30.93 0.32
C ASN A 296 2.22 31.71 -0.95
N GLY A 297 0.91 31.86 -1.10
CA GLY A 297 0.27 32.45 -2.29
C GLY A 297 0.21 31.54 -3.52
N SER A 298 0.66 30.28 -3.45
CA SER A 298 0.42 29.29 -4.52
C SER A 298 -0.93 28.59 -4.33
N ARG A 299 -1.65 28.32 -5.42
CA ARG A 299 -2.91 27.58 -5.39
C ARG A 299 -2.66 26.11 -5.00
N PHE A 300 -3.54 25.52 -4.21
CA PHE A 300 -3.38 24.18 -3.62
C PHE A 300 -3.17 23.06 -4.66
N ASP A 301 -3.89 23.12 -5.79
CA ASP A 301 -3.70 22.21 -6.92
C ASP A 301 -2.39 22.48 -7.66
N GLY A 302 -1.98 23.75 -7.79
CA GLY A 302 -0.65 24.12 -8.29
C GLY A 302 0.48 23.52 -7.46
N ILE A 303 0.33 23.50 -6.14
CA ILE A 303 1.28 22.84 -5.22
C ILE A 303 1.32 21.33 -5.50
N ALA A 304 0.17 20.68 -5.63
CA ALA A 304 0.10 19.26 -5.95
C ALA A 304 0.71 18.94 -7.33
N GLY A 305 0.36 19.71 -8.36
CA GLY A 305 0.89 19.56 -9.71
C GLY A 305 2.40 19.78 -9.78
N GLY A 306 2.90 20.82 -9.12
CA GLY A 306 4.33 21.13 -9.10
C GLY A 306 5.14 20.07 -8.34
N LEU A 307 4.61 19.56 -7.23
CA LEU A 307 5.23 18.46 -6.48
C LEU A 307 5.27 17.18 -7.33
N GLN A 308 4.17 16.86 -7.99
CA GLN A 308 4.05 15.64 -8.80
C GLN A 308 4.99 15.69 -10.01
N LYS A 309 5.02 16.80 -10.75
CA LYS A 309 5.97 17.01 -11.86
C LYS A 309 7.42 16.87 -11.41
N TYR A 310 7.78 17.50 -10.29
CA TYR A 310 9.12 17.36 -9.72
C TYR A 310 9.44 15.92 -9.29
N THR A 311 8.48 15.22 -8.69
CA THR A 311 8.59 13.80 -8.28
C THR A 311 8.86 12.91 -9.50
N GLU A 312 8.11 13.11 -10.57
CA GLU A 312 8.28 12.39 -11.84
C GLU A 312 9.69 12.59 -12.40
N GLU A 313 10.16 13.83 -12.52
CA GLU A 313 11.49 14.12 -13.06
C GLU A 313 12.63 13.49 -12.24
N ILE A 314 12.57 13.59 -10.91
CA ILE A 314 13.61 13.05 -10.04
C ILE A 314 13.64 11.51 -10.11
N VAL A 315 12.48 10.86 -10.01
CA VAL A 315 12.44 9.40 -9.98
C VAL A 315 12.75 8.81 -11.35
N LEU A 316 12.21 9.37 -12.44
CA LEU A 316 12.52 8.93 -13.81
C LEU A 316 14.00 9.05 -14.10
N LYS A 317 14.61 10.21 -13.79
CA LYS A 317 16.05 10.43 -14.01
C LYS A 317 16.89 9.46 -13.19
N TYR A 318 16.54 9.21 -11.92
CA TYR A 318 17.27 8.28 -11.06
C TYR A 318 17.17 6.84 -11.56
N ILE A 319 15.97 6.36 -11.90
CA ILE A 319 15.74 5.02 -12.45
C ILE A 319 16.45 4.86 -13.81
N SER A 320 16.33 5.84 -14.70
CA SER A 320 16.98 5.82 -16.02
C SER A 320 18.51 5.73 -15.89
N ASN A 321 19.11 6.49 -14.97
CA ASN A 321 20.54 6.41 -14.66
C ASN A 321 20.93 5.04 -14.09
N ALA A 322 20.10 4.46 -13.23
CA ALA A 322 20.32 3.13 -12.66
C ALA A 322 20.29 2.03 -13.73
N LEU A 323 19.26 2.02 -14.59
CA LEU A 323 19.14 1.07 -15.70
C LEU A 323 20.32 1.17 -16.67
N LYS A 324 20.69 2.39 -17.08
CA LYS A 324 21.82 2.62 -18.00
C LYS A 324 23.16 2.21 -17.39
N SER A 325 23.46 2.65 -16.17
CA SER A 325 24.74 2.35 -15.51
C SER A 325 24.92 0.87 -15.18
N LYS A 326 23.83 0.15 -14.88
CA LYS A 326 23.85 -1.29 -14.62
C LYS A 326 23.58 -2.15 -15.85
N LYS A 327 23.34 -1.52 -17.01
CA LYS A 327 23.03 -2.17 -18.30
C LYS A 327 21.86 -3.14 -18.19
N LYS A 328 20.79 -2.75 -17.49
CA LYS A 328 19.60 -3.57 -17.25
C LYS A 328 18.41 -3.05 -18.03
N THR A 329 17.56 -3.98 -18.47
CA THR A 329 16.35 -3.66 -19.24
C THR A 329 15.05 -4.03 -18.52
N LYS A 330 15.15 -4.67 -17.36
CA LYS A 330 14.01 -5.04 -16.52
C LYS A 330 14.12 -4.38 -15.14
N LEU A 331 13.00 -3.95 -14.57
CA LEU A 331 12.96 -3.28 -13.27
C LEU A 331 11.90 -3.92 -12.36
N ALA A 332 12.30 -4.28 -11.15
CA ALA A 332 11.42 -4.50 -10.01
C ALA A 332 11.54 -3.32 -9.05
N TYR A 333 10.44 -2.62 -8.76
CA TYR A 333 10.47 -1.36 -8.00
C TYR A 333 9.53 -1.41 -6.78
N SER A 334 10.06 -1.22 -5.57
CA SER A 334 9.30 -1.22 -4.30
C SER A 334 9.68 -0.03 -3.38
N GLY A 335 9.16 0.01 -2.16
CA GLY A 335 9.25 1.12 -1.21
C GLY A 335 8.11 2.12 -1.41
N GLY A 336 7.80 2.93 -0.39
CA GLY A 336 6.61 3.80 -0.41
C GLY A 336 6.50 4.72 -1.63
N VAL A 337 7.61 5.18 -2.21
CA VAL A 337 7.62 6.03 -3.42
C VAL A 337 7.15 5.26 -4.66
N SER A 338 7.35 3.95 -4.71
CA SER A 338 6.88 3.10 -5.82
C SER A 338 5.36 3.06 -5.98
N MET A 339 4.62 3.53 -4.97
CA MET A 339 3.17 3.68 -5.04
C MET A 339 2.71 4.91 -5.87
N ASN A 340 3.66 5.71 -6.37
CA ASN A 340 3.37 6.80 -7.31
C ASN A 340 3.11 6.26 -8.72
N ILE A 341 1.84 5.94 -8.97
CA ILE A 341 1.40 5.31 -10.22
C ILE A 341 1.57 6.20 -11.45
N LYS A 342 1.66 7.52 -11.27
CA LYS A 342 1.92 8.48 -12.36
C LYS A 342 3.38 8.41 -12.79
N THR A 343 4.31 8.35 -11.84
CA THR A 343 5.72 8.08 -12.15
C THR A 343 5.88 6.72 -12.83
N ASN A 344 5.20 5.68 -12.34
CA ASN A 344 5.25 4.35 -12.95
C ASN A 344 4.71 4.34 -14.39
N MET A 345 3.65 5.13 -14.67
CA MET A 345 3.13 5.32 -16.03
C MET A 345 4.19 5.91 -16.98
N LEU A 346 4.98 6.87 -16.51
CA LEU A 346 5.98 7.52 -17.36
C LEU A 346 7.20 6.63 -17.63
N LEU A 347 7.46 5.61 -16.80
CA LEU A 347 8.49 4.60 -17.08
C LEU A 347 8.24 3.83 -18.39
N HIS A 348 7.00 3.81 -18.89
CA HIS A 348 6.70 3.27 -20.21
C HIS A 348 7.45 3.99 -21.35
N GLU A 349 7.80 5.26 -21.15
CA GLU A 349 8.50 6.09 -22.15
C GLU A 349 10.03 5.88 -22.13
N GLU A 350 10.57 5.28 -21.06
CA GLU A 350 12.01 5.00 -20.95
C GLU A 350 12.45 3.94 -21.96
N SER A 351 13.19 4.35 -22.99
CA SER A 351 13.57 3.46 -24.12
C SER A 351 14.35 2.22 -23.70
N VAL A 352 15.15 2.31 -22.62
CA VAL A 352 15.95 1.19 -22.09
C VAL A 352 15.10 0.16 -21.35
N LEU A 353 13.95 0.56 -20.80
CA LEU A 353 13.09 -0.30 -19.99
C LEU A 353 12.18 -1.14 -20.89
N LYS A 354 12.30 -2.46 -20.81
CA LYS A 354 11.46 -3.43 -21.54
C LYS A 354 10.36 -4.01 -20.67
N GLU A 355 10.66 -4.31 -19.42
CA GLU A 355 9.70 -4.89 -18.47
C GLU A 355 9.75 -4.14 -17.13
N LEU A 356 8.57 -3.86 -16.59
CA LEU A 356 8.38 -3.21 -15.30
C LEU A 356 7.51 -4.10 -14.41
N TYR A 357 7.96 -4.32 -13.19
CA TYR A 357 7.16 -4.90 -12.12
C TYR A 357 7.13 -3.94 -10.93
N VAL A 358 5.93 -3.54 -10.54
CA VAL A 358 5.67 -2.81 -9.30
C VAL A 358 4.66 -3.64 -8.50
N PRO A 359 5.02 -4.10 -7.30
CA PRO A 359 4.13 -4.94 -6.50
C PRO A 359 2.88 -4.17 -6.06
N GLY A 360 1.86 -4.89 -5.59
CA GLY A 360 0.58 -4.27 -5.21
C GLY A 360 0.60 -3.45 -3.93
N SER A 361 1.62 -3.63 -3.10
CA SER A 361 1.97 -2.66 -2.06
C SER A 361 3.48 -2.48 -1.98
N GLY A 362 3.97 -1.26 -2.15
CA GLY A 362 5.35 -0.89 -1.85
C GLY A 362 5.55 -0.38 -0.42
N GLY A 363 4.49 -0.33 0.41
CA GLY A 363 4.57 0.14 1.79
C GLY A 363 5.22 -0.87 2.75
N ASP A 364 5.44 -0.45 3.99
CA ASP A 364 6.15 -1.25 4.99
C ASP A 364 5.42 -2.52 5.42
N GLU A 365 4.11 -2.62 5.17
CA GLU A 365 3.39 -3.87 5.38
C GLU A 365 3.95 -5.02 4.53
N SER A 366 4.54 -4.70 3.37
CA SER A 366 5.12 -5.69 2.46
C SER A 366 6.40 -6.34 3.00
N LEU A 367 7.04 -5.69 3.99
CA LEU A 367 8.28 -6.16 4.58
C LEU A 367 8.12 -7.51 5.29
N ALA A 368 6.92 -7.86 5.77
CA ALA A 368 6.68 -9.18 6.36
C ALA A 368 6.90 -10.30 5.33
N ILE A 369 6.46 -10.09 4.08
CA ILE A 369 6.73 -11.00 2.96
C ILE A 369 8.21 -10.92 2.55
N GLY A 370 8.74 -9.69 2.47
CA GLY A 370 10.13 -9.42 2.14
C GLY A 370 11.12 -10.11 3.07
N ALA A 371 10.83 -10.16 4.37
CA ALA A 371 11.62 -10.81 5.40
C ALA A 371 11.75 -12.32 5.16
N CYS A 372 10.65 -13.00 4.81
CA CYS A 372 10.68 -14.41 4.45
C CYS A 372 11.56 -14.68 3.22
N TYR A 373 11.36 -13.89 2.15
CA TYR A 373 12.14 -14.05 0.92
C TYR A 373 13.62 -13.73 1.12
N ALA A 374 13.93 -12.64 1.83
CA ALA A 374 15.31 -12.24 2.10
C ALA A 374 16.04 -13.30 2.93
N TYR A 375 15.39 -13.85 3.96
CA TYR A 375 16.00 -14.91 4.78
C TYR A 375 16.28 -16.18 3.98
N MET A 376 15.31 -16.66 3.19
CA MET A 376 15.52 -17.82 2.32
C MET A 376 16.67 -17.60 1.34
N ASP A 377 16.69 -16.44 0.67
CA ASP A 377 17.71 -16.11 -0.33
C ASP A 377 19.13 -16.03 0.27
N GLN A 378 19.27 -15.49 1.48
CA GLN A 378 20.57 -15.25 2.11
C GLN A 378 21.12 -16.47 2.85
N GLU A 379 20.25 -17.21 3.56
CA GLU A 379 20.71 -18.19 4.57
C GLU A 379 20.52 -19.64 4.14
N ILE A 380 19.59 -19.93 3.23
CA ILE A 380 19.23 -21.31 2.84
C ILE A 380 19.55 -21.58 1.38
N GLY A 381 19.11 -20.69 0.51
CA GLY A 381 19.17 -20.83 -0.94
C GLY A 381 17.86 -20.46 -1.61
N SER A 382 17.97 -19.99 -2.86
CA SER A 382 16.87 -19.37 -3.59
C SER A 382 16.08 -20.30 -4.51
N ARG A 383 16.53 -21.56 -4.67
CA ARG A 383 15.97 -22.51 -5.66
C ARG A 383 14.50 -22.83 -5.44
N GLU A 384 14.05 -22.83 -4.19
CA GLU A 384 12.68 -23.14 -3.79
C GLU A 384 11.78 -21.90 -3.78
N LEU A 385 12.32 -20.69 -3.99
CA LEU A 385 11.53 -19.45 -3.90
C LEU A 385 10.59 -19.28 -5.08
N THR A 386 9.29 -19.25 -4.79
CA THR A 386 8.25 -19.04 -5.79
C THR A 386 7.69 -17.61 -5.79
N PRO A 387 7.28 -17.09 -6.96
CA PRO A 387 6.70 -15.76 -7.05
C PRO A 387 5.30 -15.70 -6.46
N LEU A 388 4.83 -14.49 -6.15
CA LEU A 388 3.46 -14.27 -5.74
C LEU A 388 2.56 -14.35 -6.99
N ALA A 389 1.78 -15.43 -7.09
CA ALA A 389 0.84 -15.60 -8.20
C ALA A 389 -0.26 -14.52 -8.19
N ASN A 390 -0.67 -14.10 -6.99
CA ASN A 390 -1.64 -13.04 -6.74
C ASN A 390 -1.45 -12.52 -5.30
N LEU A 391 -2.28 -11.56 -4.89
CA LEU A 391 -2.24 -10.97 -3.55
C LEU A 391 -3.40 -11.42 -2.65
N TYR A 392 -4.12 -12.49 -2.99
CA TYR A 392 -5.23 -13.02 -2.18
C TYR A 392 -4.68 -13.85 -1.01
N LEU A 393 -3.97 -13.19 -0.10
CA LEU A 393 -3.20 -13.79 1.00
C LEU A 393 -3.89 -13.65 2.37
N GLY A 394 -4.94 -12.82 2.45
CA GLY A 394 -5.71 -12.60 3.67
C GLY A 394 -6.76 -13.67 3.95
N PRO A 395 -7.62 -13.43 4.96
CA PRO A 395 -8.71 -14.33 5.37
C PRO A 395 -9.68 -14.67 4.25
N ASP A 396 -10.09 -15.93 4.18
CA ASP A 396 -11.21 -16.36 3.35
C ASP A 396 -12.57 -16.04 4.01
N MET A 397 -13.65 -16.19 3.27
CA MET A 397 -15.01 -16.01 3.76
C MET A 397 -15.46 -17.22 4.59
N ASP A 398 -16.05 -16.96 5.76
CA ASP A 398 -16.65 -18.00 6.61
C ASP A 398 -18.10 -18.27 6.19
N VAL A 399 -18.37 -19.50 5.75
CA VAL A 399 -19.71 -19.97 5.34
C VAL A 399 -20.71 -19.94 6.50
N LYS A 400 -20.27 -20.20 7.74
CA LYS A 400 -21.14 -20.11 8.92
C LYS A 400 -21.53 -18.66 9.20
N GLU A 401 -20.58 -17.75 9.03
CA GLU A 401 -20.83 -16.32 9.14
C GLU A 401 -21.77 -15.81 8.02
N GLU A 402 -21.56 -16.26 6.78
CA GLU A 402 -22.44 -15.98 5.65
C GLU A 402 -23.88 -16.43 5.93
N ALA A 403 -24.09 -17.66 6.39
CA ALA A 403 -25.41 -18.19 6.70
C ALA A 403 -26.15 -17.34 7.75
N THR A 404 -25.43 -16.87 8.78
CA THR A 404 -25.97 -15.96 9.79
C THR A 404 -26.42 -14.63 9.18
N VAL A 405 -25.58 -14.04 8.33
CA VAL A 405 -25.88 -12.78 7.63
C VAL A 405 -27.08 -12.93 6.70
N VAL A 406 -27.15 -14.03 5.93
CA VAL A 406 -28.23 -14.31 4.99
C VAL A 406 -29.56 -14.50 5.71
N SER A 407 -29.57 -15.23 6.84
CA SER A 407 -30.77 -15.41 7.65
C SER A 407 -31.31 -14.09 8.19
N GLU A 408 -30.42 -13.16 8.56
CA GLU A 408 -30.83 -11.83 9.01
C GLU A 408 -31.33 -10.98 7.83
N ALA A 409 -30.60 -10.99 6.72
CA ALA A 409 -30.92 -10.19 5.55
C ALA A 409 -32.28 -10.53 4.93
N ARG A 410 -32.69 -11.81 4.93
CA ARG A 410 -34.00 -12.26 4.42
C ARG A 410 -35.20 -11.62 5.12
N LYS A 411 -35.01 -11.05 6.32
CA LYS A 411 -36.09 -10.37 7.06
C LYS A 411 -36.44 -9.01 6.48
N GLN A 412 -35.54 -8.38 5.72
CA GLN A 412 -35.66 -6.98 5.30
C GLN A 412 -35.29 -6.72 3.84
N PHE A 413 -34.57 -7.64 3.19
CA PHE A 413 -33.97 -7.44 1.88
C PHE A 413 -34.25 -8.60 0.93
N PHE A 414 -34.09 -8.35 -0.36
CA PHE A 414 -34.20 -9.36 -1.40
C PHE A 414 -32.92 -10.19 -1.42
N VAL A 415 -33.06 -11.51 -1.30
CA VAL A 415 -31.92 -12.44 -1.26
C VAL A 415 -32.09 -13.52 -2.32
N LYS A 416 -31.09 -13.69 -3.20
CA LYS A 416 -31.03 -14.75 -4.21
C LYS A 416 -29.67 -15.43 -4.17
N GLU A 417 -29.60 -16.67 -4.64
CA GLU A 417 -28.32 -17.34 -4.84
C GLU A 417 -27.47 -16.58 -5.86
N TYR A 418 -26.15 -16.60 -5.65
CA TYR A 418 -25.21 -15.93 -6.55
C TYR A 418 -25.24 -16.57 -7.94
N ASN A 419 -25.37 -15.73 -8.96
CA ASN A 419 -25.21 -16.10 -10.35
C ASN A 419 -24.46 -14.98 -11.09
N PRO A 420 -23.35 -15.28 -11.80
CA PRO A 420 -22.52 -14.24 -12.41
C PRO A 420 -23.25 -13.47 -13.53
N THR A 421 -24.12 -14.13 -14.30
CA THR A 421 -24.91 -13.48 -15.35
C THR A 421 -25.93 -12.53 -14.73
N LEU A 422 -26.63 -12.92 -13.66
CA LEU A 422 -27.54 -12.05 -12.93
C LEU A 422 -26.81 -10.84 -12.33
N ALA A 423 -25.68 -11.07 -11.68
CA ALA A 423 -24.83 -10.02 -11.12
C ALA A 423 -24.38 -9.02 -12.21
N ALA A 424 -23.94 -9.52 -13.36
CA ALA A 424 -23.55 -8.71 -14.50
C ALA A 424 -24.73 -7.91 -15.08
N GLN A 425 -25.92 -8.50 -15.17
CA GLN A 425 -27.14 -7.79 -15.58
C GLN A 425 -27.49 -6.66 -14.62
N MET A 426 -27.44 -6.91 -13.31
CA MET A 426 -27.70 -5.87 -12.29
C MET A 426 -26.68 -4.73 -12.39
N LEU A 427 -25.39 -5.06 -12.52
CA LEU A 427 -24.33 -4.06 -12.75
C LEU A 427 -24.63 -3.23 -14.01
N SER A 428 -25.02 -3.87 -15.12
CA SER A 428 -25.33 -3.19 -16.39
C SER A 428 -26.56 -2.27 -16.30
N LYS A 429 -27.44 -2.49 -15.31
CA LYS A 429 -28.58 -1.64 -14.97
C LYS A 429 -28.24 -0.55 -13.94
N GLY A 430 -26.96 -0.38 -13.61
CA GLY A 430 -26.46 0.70 -12.75
C GLY A 430 -26.44 0.40 -11.25
N PHE A 431 -26.56 -0.86 -10.83
CA PHE A 431 -26.40 -1.22 -9.41
C PHE A 431 -24.94 -1.05 -8.96
N ALA A 432 -24.75 -0.47 -7.78
CA ALA A 432 -23.48 -0.48 -7.07
C ALA A 432 -23.43 -1.64 -6.06
N PHE A 433 -22.48 -2.54 -6.23
CA PHE A 433 -22.33 -3.74 -5.42
C PHE A 433 -21.15 -3.65 -4.47
N GLY A 434 -21.31 -4.13 -3.24
CA GLY A 434 -20.18 -4.55 -2.41
C GLY A 434 -19.90 -6.04 -2.62
N ARG A 435 -18.78 -6.41 -3.23
CA ARG A 435 -18.30 -7.79 -3.40
C ARG A 435 -17.37 -8.17 -2.26
N ALA A 436 -17.72 -9.22 -1.52
CA ALA A 436 -16.90 -9.83 -0.47
C ALA A 436 -16.89 -11.35 -0.64
N VAL A 437 -15.88 -11.88 -1.35
CA VAL A 437 -15.77 -13.32 -1.67
C VAL A 437 -14.31 -13.78 -1.66
N GLY A 438 -14.08 -15.08 -1.42
CA GLY A 438 -12.74 -15.67 -1.43
C GLY A 438 -11.77 -15.03 -0.42
N ARG A 439 -10.49 -15.37 -0.54
CA ARG A 439 -9.42 -14.77 0.26
C ARG A 439 -9.27 -13.27 0.01
N GLY A 440 -9.21 -12.49 1.07
CA GLY A 440 -8.98 -11.05 1.02
C GLY A 440 -7.62 -10.70 0.41
N GLU A 441 -7.57 -9.59 -0.32
CA GLU A 441 -6.34 -9.08 -0.89
C GLU A 441 -5.42 -8.42 0.15
N PHE A 442 -4.12 -8.60 -0.03
CA PHE A 442 -3.05 -7.95 0.72
C PHE A 442 -2.79 -6.53 0.18
N GLY A 443 -2.45 -5.60 1.09
CA GLY A 443 -2.18 -4.20 0.78
C GLY A 443 -3.42 -3.30 0.83
N ALA A 444 -3.24 -2.02 0.46
CA ALA A 444 -4.26 -0.97 0.58
C ALA A 444 -5.24 -0.88 -0.61
N ARG A 445 -5.07 -1.69 -1.65
CA ARG A 445 -5.90 -1.66 -2.86
C ARG A 445 -6.87 -2.85 -2.87
N SER A 446 -8.09 -2.61 -3.32
CA SER A 446 -9.02 -3.69 -3.65
C SER A 446 -8.73 -4.21 -5.06
N LEU A 447 -8.60 -5.53 -5.19
CA LEU A 447 -8.30 -6.25 -6.42
C LEU A 447 -9.47 -7.17 -6.82
N GLY A 448 -10.65 -6.93 -6.26
CA GLY A 448 -11.91 -7.57 -6.64
C GLY A 448 -12.57 -8.33 -5.49
N ASN A 449 -11.81 -8.90 -4.57
CA ASN A 449 -12.35 -9.79 -3.51
C ASN A 449 -12.99 -9.04 -2.36
N ARG A 450 -12.58 -7.80 -2.09
CA ARG A 450 -13.22 -6.88 -1.15
C ARG A 450 -13.43 -5.52 -1.83
N ALA A 451 -14.31 -5.51 -2.84
CA ALA A 451 -14.48 -4.41 -3.78
C ALA A 451 -15.88 -3.80 -3.74
N ILE A 452 -15.98 -2.50 -3.99
CA ILE A 452 -17.21 -1.91 -4.50
C ILE A 452 -17.11 -1.87 -6.03
N LEU A 453 -18.09 -2.49 -6.68
CA LEU A 453 -18.17 -2.66 -8.13
C LEU A 453 -19.34 -1.87 -8.71
N ALA A 454 -19.14 -1.29 -9.89
CA ALA A 454 -20.20 -0.61 -10.63
C ALA A 454 -19.90 -0.56 -12.14
N ASP A 455 -20.91 -0.17 -12.93
CA ASP A 455 -20.78 0.04 -14.37
C ASP A 455 -19.80 1.19 -14.68
N PRO A 456 -18.69 0.94 -15.38
CA PRO A 456 -17.69 1.96 -15.63
C PRO A 456 -18.07 2.92 -16.78
N ARG A 457 -19.12 2.61 -17.55
CA ARG A 457 -19.61 3.45 -18.66
C ARG A 457 -20.44 4.63 -18.14
N ASN A 458 -21.14 4.42 -17.03
CA ASN A 458 -22.03 5.42 -16.44
C ASN A 458 -21.27 6.38 -15.52
N PHE A 459 -21.03 7.61 -15.99
CA PHE A 459 -20.29 8.63 -15.23
C PHE A 459 -21.00 9.07 -13.95
N ASP A 460 -22.34 9.06 -13.93
CA ASP A 460 -23.13 9.52 -12.78
C ASP A 460 -22.92 8.64 -11.54
N THR A 461 -22.47 7.40 -11.76
CA THR A 461 -22.03 6.46 -10.72
C THR A 461 -20.95 7.06 -9.81
N ILE A 462 -20.09 7.97 -10.32
CA ILE A 462 -19.05 8.61 -9.49
C ILE A 462 -19.67 9.39 -8.35
N GLY A 463 -20.67 10.24 -8.65
CA GLY A 463 -21.36 11.06 -7.65
C GLY A 463 -22.06 10.16 -6.63
N VAL A 464 -22.76 9.14 -7.10
CA VAL A 464 -23.46 8.16 -6.24
C VAL A 464 -22.50 7.47 -5.27
N ILE A 465 -21.36 6.94 -5.74
CA ILE A 465 -20.40 6.25 -4.88
C ILE A 465 -19.73 7.25 -3.92
N ASN A 466 -19.33 8.43 -4.41
CA ASN A 466 -18.67 9.44 -3.59
C ASN A 466 -19.58 9.95 -2.47
N GLU A 467 -20.82 10.32 -2.77
CA GLU A 467 -21.74 10.91 -1.79
C GLU A 467 -22.36 9.85 -0.88
N LYS A 468 -22.85 8.75 -1.45
CA LYS A 468 -23.66 7.78 -0.69
C LYS A 468 -22.84 6.71 0.01
N ILE A 469 -21.58 6.49 -0.37
CA ILE A 469 -20.77 5.38 0.14
C ILE A 469 -19.43 5.84 0.73
N LYS A 470 -18.66 6.64 -0.01
CA LYS A 470 -17.27 6.96 0.33
C LYS A 470 -17.06 8.24 1.11
N ASN A 471 -17.98 9.18 1.01
CA ASN A 471 -17.88 10.54 1.54
C ASN A 471 -16.44 11.09 1.41
N ARG A 472 -15.90 11.05 0.19
CA ARG A 472 -14.49 11.36 -0.11
C ARG A 472 -14.37 12.63 -0.96
N ASP A 473 -13.16 13.14 -1.06
CA ASP A 473 -12.86 14.36 -1.81
C ASP A 473 -13.28 14.25 -3.29
N PHE A 474 -13.90 15.31 -3.81
CA PHE A 474 -14.57 15.31 -5.12
C PHE A 474 -13.63 15.03 -6.32
N TRP A 475 -12.32 15.28 -6.16
CA TRP A 475 -11.32 15.08 -7.21
C TRP A 475 -10.74 13.67 -7.25
N MET A 476 -11.06 12.82 -6.27
CA MET A 476 -10.48 11.49 -6.21
C MET A 476 -11.01 10.62 -7.35
N PRO A 477 -10.14 10.01 -8.18
CA PRO A 477 -10.56 9.10 -9.23
C PRO A 477 -10.91 7.71 -8.65
N PHE A 478 -11.64 6.92 -9.42
CA PHE A 478 -11.75 5.46 -9.21
C PHE A 478 -10.77 4.72 -10.13
N ALA A 479 -10.73 3.40 -10.03
CA ALA A 479 -9.87 2.55 -10.86
C ALA A 479 -10.71 1.47 -11.54
N PRO A 480 -10.34 1.01 -12.74
CA PRO A 480 -11.02 -0.10 -13.38
C PRO A 480 -10.37 -1.43 -12.99
N SER A 481 -11.15 -2.49 -12.92
CA SER A 481 -10.66 -3.85 -13.18
C SER A 481 -11.01 -4.21 -14.61
N VAL A 482 -10.07 -4.77 -15.37
CA VAL A 482 -10.25 -5.11 -16.79
C VAL A 482 -9.75 -6.51 -17.06
N LEU A 483 -10.35 -7.19 -18.04
CA LEU A 483 -9.77 -8.43 -18.56
C LEU A 483 -8.38 -8.13 -19.15
N ARG A 484 -7.39 -8.98 -18.87
CA ARG A 484 -6.01 -8.73 -19.31
C ARG A 484 -5.92 -8.64 -20.83
N GLU A 485 -6.68 -9.46 -21.54
CA GLU A 485 -6.78 -9.49 -23.00
C GLU A 485 -7.32 -8.18 -23.60
N ASP A 486 -8.14 -7.44 -22.86
CA ASP A 486 -8.76 -6.19 -23.33
C ASP A 486 -7.97 -4.94 -22.93
N LEU A 487 -6.95 -5.07 -22.07
CA LEU A 487 -6.18 -3.93 -21.54
C LEU A 487 -5.70 -2.97 -22.64
N ASN A 488 -5.13 -3.52 -23.72
CA ASN A 488 -4.52 -2.73 -24.78
C ASN A 488 -5.55 -2.05 -25.69
N GLU A 489 -6.81 -2.47 -25.64
CA GLU A 489 -7.89 -1.75 -26.34
C GLU A 489 -8.25 -0.45 -25.61
N TYR A 490 -8.12 -0.44 -24.28
CA TYR A 490 -8.50 0.70 -23.43
C TYR A 490 -7.32 1.61 -23.07
N THR A 491 -6.09 1.12 -23.17
CA THR A 491 -4.89 1.84 -22.71
C THR A 491 -3.80 1.95 -23.76
N VAL A 492 -3.06 3.06 -23.73
CA VAL A 492 -1.84 3.23 -24.54
C VAL A 492 -0.71 2.44 -23.86
N ASN A 493 -0.45 1.24 -24.37
CA ASN A 493 0.50 0.30 -23.77
C ASN A 493 1.47 -0.29 -24.82
N PRO A 494 2.41 0.50 -25.36
CA PRO A 494 3.28 0.09 -26.47
C PRO A 494 4.24 -1.06 -26.11
N LYS A 495 4.50 -1.28 -24.82
CA LYS A 495 5.38 -2.34 -24.30
C LYS A 495 4.62 -3.57 -23.80
N ASN A 496 3.29 -3.59 -23.93
CA ASN A 496 2.41 -4.65 -23.44
C ASN A 496 2.65 -5.02 -21.95
N ILE A 497 2.99 -4.01 -21.12
CA ILE A 497 3.24 -4.18 -19.69
C ILE A 497 1.92 -4.49 -18.98
N ASP A 498 1.95 -5.41 -18.03
CA ASP A 498 0.79 -5.80 -17.24
C ASP A 498 0.67 -4.95 -15.96
N SER A 499 -0.55 -4.82 -15.43
CA SER A 499 -0.84 -4.12 -14.17
C SER A 499 -1.89 -4.89 -13.34
N PRO A 500 -1.53 -6.05 -12.77
CA PRO A 500 -2.46 -6.85 -11.99
C PRO A 500 -2.83 -6.22 -10.65
N PHE A 501 -2.08 -5.22 -10.17
CA PHE A 501 -2.22 -4.74 -8.79
C PHE A 501 -2.64 -3.27 -8.66
N MET A 502 -3.05 -2.63 -9.75
CA MET A 502 -3.30 -1.19 -9.78
C MET A 502 -2.08 -0.36 -9.34
N SER A 503 -0.87 -0.81 -9.62
CA SER A 503 0.39 -0.16 -9.25
C SER A 503 0.97 0.71 -10.38
N ILE A 504 0.46 0.57 -11.61
CA ILE A 504 0.96 1.27 -12.79
C ILE A 504 -0.20 2.04 -13.43
N GLY A 505 0.02 3.32 -13.75
CA GLY A 505 -0.94 4.15 -14.48
C GLY A 505 -0.77 4.02 -16.00
N PHE A 506 -1.81 4.34 -16.76
CA PHE A 506 -1.79 4.34 -18.22
C PHE A 506 -2.61 5.52 -18.76
N ARG A 507 -2.19 6.08 -19.90
CA ARG A 507 -3.07 6.95 -20.70
C ARG A 507 -4.15 6.09 -21.36
N THR A 508 -5.39 6.60 -21.45
CA THR A 508 -6.47 5.88 -22.14
C THR A 508 -6.42 6.08 -23.66
N THR A 509 -6.85 5.08 -24.42
CA THR A 509 -7.27 5.25 -25.82
C THR A 509 -8.62 5.99 -25.88
N ALA A 510 -9.08 6.39 -27.08
CA ALA A 510 -10.42 6.95 -27.26
C ALA A 510 -11.51 5.97 -26.77
N LYS A 511 -11.38 4.68 -27.14
CA LYS A 511 -12.27 3.60 -26.69
C LYS A 511 -12.25 3.45 -25.17
N GLY A 512 -11.07 3.48 -24.55
CA GLY A 512 -10.93 3.41 -23.09
C GLY A 512 -11.61 4.56 -22.36
N LYS A 513 -11.49 5.79 -22.88
CA LYS A 513 -12.12 6.98 -22.29
C LYS A 513 -13.65 6.89 -22.28
N GLU A 514 -14.23 6.27 -23.30
CA GLU A 514 -15.68 6.03 -23.38
C GLU A 514 -16.10 4.83 -22.51
N ALA A 515 -15.46 3.68 -22.70
CA ALA A 515 -15.83 2.44 -22.03
C ALA A 515 -15.59 2.47 -20.51
N LEU A 516 -14.57 3.20 -20.05
CA LEU A 516 -14.14 3.24 -18.65
C LEU A 516 -14.33 4.64 -18.03
N ARG A 517 -15.26 5.43 -18.54
CA ARG A 517 -15.43 6.85 -18.20
C ARG A 517 -15.51 7.12 -16.69
N ALA A 518 -16.23 6.29 -15.93
CA ALA A 518 -16.39 6.44 -14.48
C ALA A 518 -15.17 5.99 -13.67
N ALA A 519 -14.28 5.20 -14.29
CA ALA A 519 -13.07 4.65 -13.70
C ALA A 519 -11.78 5.31 -14.25
N THR A 520 -11.94 6.39 -15.01
CA THR A 520 -10.86 7.18 -15.59
C THR A 520 -10.67 8.47 -14.81
N HIS A 521 -9.44 8.94 -14.69
CA HIS A 521 -9.14 10.22 -14.08
C HIS A 521 -9.80 11.34 -14.90
N PRO A 522 -10.66 12.18 -14.29
CA PRO A 522 -11.49 13.12 -15.03
C PRO A 522 -10.69 14.25 -15.71
N SER A 523 -9.56 14.67 -15.12
CA SER A 523 -8.74 15.75 -15.68
C SER A 523 -7.83 15.34 -16.85
N ASP A 524 -7.07 14.24 -16.71
CA ASP A 524 -6.02 13.87 -17.67
C ASP A 524 -6.27 12.56 -18.43
N ALA A 525 -7.45 11.97 -18.26
CA ALA A 525 -7.85 10.73 -18.93
C ALA A 525 -6.85 9.57 -18.73
N THR A 526 -6.25 9.48 -17.55
CA THR A 526 -5.42 8.32 -17.18
C THR A 526 -6.22 7.31 -16.35
N VAL A 527 -5.84 6.04 -16.43
CA VAL A 527 -6.41 4.95 -15.63
C VAL A 527 -5.33 4.22 -14.85
N ARG A 528 -5.73 3.51 -13.80
CA ARG A 528 -4.85 2.67 -12.97
C ARG A 528 -5.47 1.27 -12.84
N PRO A 529 -5.32 0.41 -13.85
CA PRO A 529 -6.10 -0.81 -13.96
C PRO A 529 -5.62 -1.91 -13.00
N ASN A 530 -6.57 -2.75 -12.58
CA ASN A 530 -6.33 -4.12 -12.11
C ASN A 530 -6.63 -5.06 -13.28
N THR A 531 -5.62 -5.70 -13.84
CA THR A 531 -5.84 -6.73 -14.86
C THR A 531 -6.26 -8.04 -14.21
N VAL A 532 -7.26 -8.68 -14.80
CA VAL A 532 -7.84 -9.93 -14.31
C VAL A 532 -7.68 -10.99 -15.39
N THR A 533 -7.20 -12.16 -14.98
CA THR A 533 -7.10 -13.36 -15.81
C THR A 533 -7.85 -14.48 -15.11
N GLU A 534 -8.23 -15.51 -15.85
CA GLU A 534 -8.83 -16.72 -15.25
C GLU A 534 -7.91 -17.35 -14.20
N LYS A 535 -6.59 -17.34 -14.42
CA LYS A 535 -5.58 -17.86 -13.48
C LYS A 535 -5.44 -17.00 -12.21
N SER A 536 -5.57 -15.68 -12.33
CA SER A 536 -5.40 -14.79 -11.17
C SER A 536 -6.64 -14.79 -10.29
N ASN A 537 -7.85 -14.70 -10.86
CA ASN A 537 -9.11 -14.75 -10.13
C ASN A 537 -10.26 -15.19 -11.05
N ARG A 538 -10.52 -16.51 -11.11
CA ARG A 538 -11.54 -17.13 -11.97
C ARG A 538 -12.93 -16.53 -11.79
N GLU A 539 -13.42 -16.41 -10.56
CA GLU A 539 -14.78 -15.92 -10.30
C GLU A 539 -14.95 -14.45 -10.71
N TYR A 540 -13.91 -13.63 -10.49
CA TYR A 540 -13.95 -12.23 -10.92
C TYR A 540 -13.81 -12.08 -12.43
N TYR A 541 -12.97 -12.92 -13.06
CA TYR A 541 -12.87 -13.02 -14.51
C TYR A 541 -14.23 -13.36 -15.15
N ILE A 542 -14.92 -14.38 -14.63
CA ILE A 542 -16.25 -14.79 -15.12
C ILE A 542 -17.24 -13.62 -15.01
N LEU A 543 -17.30 -12.94 -13.86
CA LEU A 543 -18.20 -11.79 -13.67
C LEU A 543 -17.94 -10.67 -14.70
N ILE A 544 -16.68 -10.28 -14.89
CA ILE A 544 -16.31 -9.24 -15.86
C ILE A 544 -16.63 -9.72 -17.29
N ASN A 545 -16.39 -10.98 -17.60
CA ASN A 545 -16.67 -11.55 -18.92
C ASN A 545 -18.19 -11.63 -19.21
N GLU A 546 -19.01 -11.99 -18.23
CA GLU A 546 -20.48 -11.92 -18.35
C GLU A 546 -20.95 -10.49 -18.58
N PHE A 547 -20.36 -9.52 -17.86
CA PHE A 547 -20.62 -8.10 -18.10
C PHE A 547 -20.21 -7.66 -19.51
N LYS A 548 -19.07 -8.14 -20.01
CA LYS A 548 -18.59 -7.91 -21.38
C LYS A 548 -19.57 -8.45 -22.42
N LYS A 549 -20.09 -9.66 -22.24
CA LYS A 549 -21.09 -10.25 -23.16
C LYS A 549 -22.35 -9.38 -23.26
N ILE A 550 -22.77 -8.76 -22.16
CA ILE A 550 -23.95 -7.91 -22.10
C ILE A 550 -23.69 -6.51 -22.68
N THR A 551 -22.52 -5.94 -22.41
CA THR A 551 -22.25 -4.50 -22.61
C THR A 551 -21.24 -4.16 -23.69
N GLY A 552 -20.47 -5.14 -24.16
CA GLY A 552 -19.29 -4.95 -25.00
C GLY A 552 -18.05 -4.45 -24.24
N VAL A 553 -18.13 -4.23 -22.93
CA VAL A 553 -17.02 -3.67 -22.11
C VAL A 553 -16.42 -4.72 -21.19
N GLY A 554 -15.14 -5.04 -21.42
CA GLY A 554 -14.34 -5.98 -20.62
C GLY A 554 -13.77 -5.38 -19.35
N GLY A 555 -14.58 -4.66 -18.59
CA GLY A 555 -14.15 -4.05 -17.35
C GLY A 555 -15.27 -3.54 -16.45
N LEU A 556 -14.94 -3.36 -15.17
CA LEU A 556 -15.80 -2.82 -14.12
C LEU A 556 -15.08 -1.72 -13.36
N LEU A 557 -15.82 -0.74 -12.82
CA LEU A 557 -15.28 0.16 -11.80
C LEU A 557 -15.00 -0.66 -10.54
N ASN A 558 -13.81 -0.49 -9.95
CA ASN A 558 -13.41 -1.14 -8.71
C ASN A 558 -12.83 -0.11 -7.72
N THR A 559 -13.39 -0.09 -6.52
CA THR A 559 -12.81 0.63 -5.38
C THR A 559 -12.86 -0.22 -4.12
N SER A 560 -12.13 0.17 -3.07
CA SER A 560 -12.08 -0.58 -1.82
C SER A 560 -13.45 -0.75 -1.20
N PHE A 561 -13.77 -1.89 -0.58
CA PHE A 561 -15.02 -2.05 0.15
C PHE A 561 -14.82 -1.69 1.63
N ASN A 562 -15.18 -0.45 1.98
CA ASN A 562 -15.08 0.14 3.32
C ASN A 562 -15.85 1.46 3.41
N LEU A 563 -16.18 1.88 4.63
CA LEU A 563 -16.58 3.26 4.92
C LEU A 563 -15.35 4.16 5.01
N HIS A 564 -15.57 5.48 4.94
CA HIS A 564 -14.50 6.46 5.10
C HIS A 564 -13.76 6.28 6.43
N GLY A 565 -12.43 6.27 6.40
CA GLY A 565 -11.59 6.13 7.59
C GLY A 565 -11.49 4.72 8.18
N GLU A 566 -12.25 3.74 7.67
CA GLU A 566 -12.17 2.34 8.12
C GLU A 566 -11.27 1.49 7.22
N PRO A 567 -10.68 0.39 7.71
CA PRO A 567 -10.03 -0.63 6.88
C PRO A 567 -11.00 -1.33 5.92
N ILE A 568 -10.46 -2.00 4.90
CA ILE A 568 -11.22 -2.88 3.99
C ILE A 568 -11.94 -3.97 4.80
N VAL A 569 -13.20 -4.27 4.44
CA VAL A 569 -14.01 -5.32 5.12
C VAL A 569 -13.30 -6.68 5.10
N ASN A 570 -13.40 -7.43 6.19
CA ASN A 570 -12.72 -8.73 6.29
C ASN A 570 -13.66 -9.90 5.95
N GLY A 571 -14.77 -10.05 6.69
CA GLY A 571 -15.75 -11.13 6.55
C GLY A 571 -17.16 -10.67 6.17
N SER A 572 -18.12 -11.61 6.14
CA SER A 572 -19.52 -11.38 5.75
C SER A 572 -20.22 -10.39 6.70
N LYS A 573 -19.95 -10.44 8.01
CA LYS A 573 -20.51 -9.48 8.97
C LYS A 573 -20.05 -8.05 8.72
N ASP A 574 -18.77 -7.88 8.39
CA ASP A 574 -18.22 -6.56 8.05
C ASP A 574 -18.85 -6.03 6.76
N ALA A 575 -18.93 -6.86 5.72
CA ALA A 575 -19.56 -6.51 4.45
C ALA A 575 -21.03 -6.11 4.63
N TYR A 576 -21.79 -6.87 5.42
CA TYR A 576 -23.18 -6.58 5.72
C TYR A 576 -23.34 -5.30 6.55
N ARG A 577 -22.48 -5.07 7.55
CA ARG A 577 -22.48 -3.81 8.32
C ARG A 577 -22.25 -2.60 7.40
N VAL A 578 -21.28 -2.68 6.48
CA VAL A 578 -21.02 -1.57 5.53
C VAL A 578 -22.19 -1.41 4.57
N PHE A 579 -22.80 -2.50 4.09
CA PHE A 579 -24.01 -2.46 3.26
C PHE A 579 -25.17 -1.73 3.96
N LEU A 580 -25.42 -2.01 5.23
CA LEU A 580 -26.46 -1.35 6.02
C LEU A 580 -26.18 0.15 6.23
N LYS A 581 -24.89 0.51 6.41
CA LYS A 581 -24.45 1.89 6.72
C LYS A 581 -24.10 2.74 5.50
N SER A 582 -24.32 2.24 4.28
CA SER A 582 -23.99 2.94 3.04
C SER A 582 -25.15 2.94 2.06
N GLY A 583 -25.03 3.74 1.00
CA GLY A 583 -25.95 3.73 -0.12
C GLY A 583 -25.70 2.64 -1.17
N LEU A 584 -24.99 1.56 -0.83
CA LEU A 584 -24.87 0.39 -1.72
C LEU A 584 -26.25 -0.19 -2.02
N ASP A 585 -26.45 -0.59 -3.28
CA ASP A 585 -27.70 -1.21 -3.74
C ASP A 585 -27.76 -2.68 -3.34
N ALA A 586 -26.62 -3.37 -3.44
CA ALA A 586 -26.51 -4.80 -3.16
C ALA A 586 -25.13 -5.18 -2.62
N ILE A 587 -25.02 -6.38 -2.05
CA ILE A 587 -23.76 -7.07 -1.79
C ILE A 587 -23.74 -8.46 -2.42
N MET A 588 -22.56 -8.88 -2.88
CA MET A 588 -22.25 -10.24 -3.31
C MET A 588 -21.39 -10.91 -2.24
N LEU A 589 -21.92 -11.99 -1.67
CA LEU A 589 -21.23 -12.94 -0.79
C LEU A 589 -20.96 -14.23 -1.57
N PRO A 590 -20.14 -15.18 -1.07
CA PRO A 590 -19.75 -16.39 -1.82
C PRO A 590 -20.90 -17.10 -2.54
N ASN A 591 -22.04 -17.26 -1.86
CA ASN A 591 -23.18 -18.03 -2.36
C ASN A 591 -24.43 -17.17 -2.61
N TRP A 592 -24.43 -15.88 -2.23
CA TRP A 592 -25.66 -15.07 -2.18
C TRP A 592 -25.46 -13.64 -2.68
N ILE A 593 -26.53 -13.10 -3.28
CA ILE A 593 -26.73 -11.68 -3.54
C ILE A 593 -27.81 -11.18 -2.58
N ILE A 594 -27.51 -10.11 -1.85
CA ILE A 594 -28.45 -9.40 -0.97
C ILE A 594 -28.66 -7.99 -1.53
N SER A 595 -29.90 -7.58 -1.80
CA SER A 595 -30.22 -6.30 -2.43
C SER A 595 -31.30 -5.53 -1.68
N LYS A 596 -31.16 -4.20 -1.64
CA LYS A 596 -32.18 -3.27 -1.13
C LYS A 596 -33.33 -3.04 -2.12
N LYS A 597 -33.09 -3.32 -3.40
CA LYS A 597 -34.04 -3.14 -4.50
C LYS A 597 -34.44 -4.50 -5.05
N GLU A 598 -35.65 -4.64 -5.54
CA GLU A 598 -36.08 -5.84 -6.28
C GLU A 598 -35.30 -5.98 -7.60
N PHE A 599 -34.97 -7.21 -7.98
CA PHE A 599 -34.08 -7.51 -9.12
C PHE A 599 -34.40 -8.82 -9.84
#